data_AF-A0A5B7C8N6-F1
#
_entry.id   AF-A0A5B7C8N6-F1
#
_cell.length_a   1.000
_cell.length_b   1.000
_cell.length_c   1.000
_cell.angle_alpha   90.00
_cell.angle_beta   90.00
_cell.angle_gamma   90.00
#
_symmetry.space_group_name_H-M   'P 1'
#
loop_
_entity.id
_entity.type
_entity.pdbx_description
1 polymer ?
#
loop_
_entity_poly.entity_id
_entity_poly.type
_entity_poly.pdbx_seq_one_letter_code
_entity_poly.pdbx_strand_id
1 'polypeptide(L)'
;FGLGNIISGSGHNFVLEADEYDGCFLGLLPCIAVITNVEWEHVDIFENEEAVKTIFRRFLKQIRVGGHLILCGDSIGAYTLLDHRKEGTLSDCSNCVQSSSELRSDSYRITTYGISSLNEWHASSVHPNSQGGSDYKLCHRGCPVADISLQIPGVHNVVNSLAVIATMITIFGDHRKIYELIDLVRFHLSNFRGVSRRFEMIGTIYGCHIFDDYAHHPTEVRAVLQAARQRFPYKDLLVVFQPHTYSRLEALKNEFATALSDADQVVVTKVQVSGRIILSFCNTYSY
;
A
#
# COMPACT_ATOMS: atom_id res chain seq x y z
N PHE A 1 -23.05 -13.68 -2.36
CA PHE A 1 -22.56 -12.45 -3.01
C PHE A 1 -21.68 -12.87 -4.18
N GLY A 2 -22.00 -12.39 -5.38
CA GLY A 2 -21.39 -12.87 -6.63
C GLY A 2 -19.88 -12.61 -6.70
N LEU A 3 -19.18 -13.46 -7.44
CA LEU A 3 -17.73 -13.50 -7.71
C LEU A 3 -17.17 -12.28 -8.47
N GLY A 4 -17.74 -11.08 -8.30
CA GLY A 4 -17.30 -9.87 -8.97
C GLY A 4 -16.55 -8.93 -8.03
N ASN A 5 -15.47 -8.31 -8.51
CA ASN A 5 -14.71 -7.27 -7.79
C ASN A 5 -15.42 -5.90 -7.78
N ILE A 6 -16.72 -5.86 -8.11
CA ILE A 6 -17.49 -4.63 -8.28
C ILE A 6 -18.75 -4.73 -7.42
N ILE A 7 -19.00 -3.68 -6.64
CA ILE A 7 -20.22 -3.51 -5.86
C ILE A 7 -20.94 -2.27 -6.40
N SER A 8 -22.20 -2.42 -6.81
CA SER A 8 -23.04 -1.30 -7.20
C SER A 8 -23.76 -0.73 -5.96
N GLY A 9 -23.61 0.57 -5.73
CA GLY A 9 -24.30 1.31 -4.68
C GLY A 9 -25.24 2.38 -5.25
N SER A 10 -26.14 2.89 -4.42
CA SER A 10 -27.07 3.98 -4.77
C SER A 10 -26.54 5.39 -4.45
N GLY A 11 -25.33 5.48 -3.90
CA GLY A 11 -24.70 6.75 -3.53
C GLY A 11 -24.06 7.48 -4.72
N HIS A 12 -23.69 8.74 -4.49
CA HIS A 12 -23.03 9.59 -5.49
C HIS A 12 -21.52 9.32 -5.62
N ASN A 13 -20.95 8.56 -4.70
CA ASN A 13 -19.52 8.28 -4.66
C ASN A 13 -19.19 7.02 -5.48
N PHE A 14 -18.14 7.12 -6.28
CA PHE A 14 -17.57 6.00 -7.01
C PHE A 14 -16.12 5.82 -6.57
N VAL A 15 -15.79 4.63 -6.08
CA VAL A 15 -14.44 4.26 -5.62
C VAL A 15 -13.92 3.18 -6.54
N LEU A 16 -12.70 3.37 -7.05
CA LEU A 16 -12.06 2.44 -7.97
C LEU A 16 -10.57 2.35 -7.67
N GLU A 17 -9.99 1.20 -7.97
CA GLU A 17 -8.54 1.01 -8.06
C GLU A 17 -8.06 1.49 -9.44
N ALA A 18 -7.04 2.33 -9.46
CA ALA A 18 -6.53 2.97 -10.67
C ALA A 18 -5.17 2.38 -11.01
N ASP A 19 -5.13 1.57 -12.06
CA ASP A 19 -3.92 0.87 -12.52
C ASP A 19 -3.02 1.83 -13.33
N GLU A 20 -1.77 1.94 -12.90
CA GLU A 20 -0.72 2.69 -13.61
C GLU A 20 -0.19 1.97 -14.85
N TYR A 21 -0.45 0.65 -14.98
CA TYR A 21 -0.03 -0.15 -16.12
C TYR A 21 -0.50 0.48 -17.43
N ASP A 22 0.44 0.71 -18.34
CA ASP A 22 0.23 1.35 -19.64
C ASP A 22 -0.47 2.73 -19.57
N GLY A 23 -0.42 3.40 -18.40
CA GLY A 23 -1.05 4.70 -18.19
C GLY A 23 -2.58 4.69 -18.22
N CYS A 24 -3.23 3.55 -17.99
CA CYS A 24 -4.69 3.40 -18.04
C CYS A 24 -5.42 4.42 -17.15
N PHE A 25 -4.88 4.72 -15.98
CA PHE A 25 -5.45 5.70 -15.06
C PHE A 25 -5.48 7.16 -15.56
N LEU A 26 -4.81 7.50 -16.67
CA LEU A 26 -4.73 8.88 -17.17
C LEU A 26 -6.04 9.37 -17.79
N GLY A 27 -6.98 8.45 -18.09
CA GLY A 27 -8.34 8.77 -18.52
C GLY A 27 -9.28 9.15 -17.38
N LEU A 28 -8.84 9.03 -16.12
CA LEU A 28 -9.66 9.33 -14.94
C LEU A 28 -9.57 10.82 -14.58
N LEU A 29 -10.66 11.37 -14.05
CA LEU A 29 -10.74 12.75 -13.55
C LEU A 29 -11.20 12.76 -12.08
N PRO A 30 -10.33 12.37 -11.13
CA PRO A 30 -10.73 12.17 -9.74
C PRO A 30 -11.03 13.48 -9.00
N CYS A 31 -12.06 13.45 -8.14
CA CYS A 31 -12.25 14.48 -7.11
C CYS A 31 -11.26 14.30 -5.95
N ILE A 32 -10.95 13.05 -5.62
CA ILE A 32 -9.95 12.66 -4.63
C ILE A 32 -9.07 11.58 -5.24
N ALA A 33 -7.76 11.78 -5.20
CA ALA A 33 -6.78 10.76 -5.57
C ALA A 33 -6.04 10.31 -4.30
N VAL A 34 -5.86 8.99 -4.15
CA VAL A 34 -5.06 8.41 -3.06
C VAL A 34 -3.83 7.75 -3.68
N ILE A 35 -2.64 8.15 -3.25
CA ILE A 35 -1.37 7.57 -3.70
C ILE A 35 -0.69 6.89 -2.50
N THR A 36 -0.60 5.57 -2.56
CA THR A 36 -0.11 4.72 -1.47
C THR A 36 1.40 4.60 -1.44
N ASN A 37 2.02 4.42 -2.59
CA ASN A 37 3.45 4.46 -2.81
C ASN A 37 3.72 4.71 -4.30
N VAL A 38 4.99 4.95 -4.64
CA VAL A 38 5.49 4.89 -6.02
C VAL A 38 6.86 4.23 -5.97
N GLU A 39 7.01 3.10 -6.66
CA GLU A 39 8.26 2.34 -6.77
C GLU A 39 8.46 1.89 -8.23
N TRP A 40 9.62 1.33 -8.56
CA TRP A 40 9.86 0.80 -9.90
C TRP A 40 9.11 -0.52 -10.10
N GLU A 41 7.88 -0.40 -10.58
CA GLU A 41 7.01 -1.51 -10.95
C GLU A 41 6.81 -1.57 -12.47
N HIS A 42 6.27 -2.68 -12.98
CA HIS A 42 5.99 -2.88 -14.41
C HIS A 42 7.23 -2.63 -15.28
N VAL A 43 8.33 -3.29 -14.92
CA VAL A 43 9.65 -3.16 -15.57
C VAL A 43 9.65 -3.54 -17.06
N ASP A 44 8.57 -4.15 -17.54
CA ASP A 44 8.29 -4.41 -18.96
C ASP A 44 7.87 -3.15 -19.74
N ILE A 45 7.35 -2.14 -19.06
CA ILE A 45 6.90 -0.85 -19.64
C ILE A 45 7.80 0.30 -19.20
N PHE A 46 8.13 0.36 -17.91
CA PHE A 46 8.87 1.48 -17.34
C PHE A 46 10.36 1.15 -17.25
N GLU A 47 11.18 1.97 -17.91
CA GLU A 47 12.63 1.83 -17.91
C GLU A 47 13.23 1.93 -16.50
N ASN A 48 12.66 2.79 -15.65
CA ASN A 48 13.13 3.05 -14.29
C ASN A 48 12.04 3.75 -13.45
N GLU A 49 12.32 3.96 -12.16
CA GLU A 49 11.42 4.63 -11.22
C GLU A 49 11.00 6.05 -11.65
N GLU A 50 11.87 6.81 -12.33
CA GLU A 50 11.51 8.15 -12.80
C GLU A 50 10.51 8.11 -13.96
N ALA A 51 10.52 7.06 -14.79
CA ALA A 51 9.48 6.85 -15.79
C ALA A 51 8.11 6.63 -15.12
N VAL A 52 8.06 5.84 -14.03
CA VAL A 52 6.85 5.65 -13.21
C VAL A 52 6.40 7.00 -12.64
N LYS A 53 7.28 7.72 -11.94
CA LYS A 53 6.97 9.04 -11.36
C LYS A 53 6.48 10.04 -12.39
N THR A 54 7.04 10.04 -13.60
CA THR A 54 6.58 10.91 -14.70
C THR A 54 5.11 10.67 -15.03
N ILE A 55 4.69 9.41 -15.11
CA ILE A 55 3.30 9.04 -15.38
C ILE A 55 2.39 9.39 -14.20
N PHE A 56 2.83 9.18 -12.95
CA PHE A 56 2.10 9.64 -11.76
C PHE A 56 1.96 11.17 -11.71
N ARG A 57 3.02 11.94 -12.04
CA ARG A 57 2.95 13.42 -12.14
C ARG A 57 1.94 13.86 -13.21
N ARG A 58 1.80 13.12 -14.31
CA ARG A 58 0.74 13.36 -15.31
C ARG A 58 -0.65 13.06 -14.74
N PHE A 59 -0.80 11.99 -13.97
CA PHE A 59 -2.06 11.66 -13.29
C PHE A 59 -2.47 12.72 -12.26
N LEU A 60 -1.52 13.27 -11.49
CA LEU A 60 -1.82 14.35 -10.54
C LEU A 60 -2.43 15.60 -11.20
N LYS A 61 -2.11 15.86 -12.49
CA LYS A 61 -2.73 16.94 -13.28
C LYS A 61 -4.19 16.65 -13.67
N GLN A 62 -4.66 15.41 -13.52
CA GLN A 62 -6.05 15.03 -13.78
C GLN A 62 -6.95 15.22 -12.56
N ILE A 63 -6.38 15.45 -11.37
CA ILE A 63 -7.16 15.81 -10.18
C ILE A 63 -7.92 17.10 -10.49
N ARG A 64 -9.25 17.05 -10.31
CA ARG A 64 -10.11 18.19 -10.63
C ARG A 64 -9.71 19.42 -9.82
N VAL A 65 -9.92 20.60 -10.38
CA VAL A 65 -9.73 21.88 -9.65
C VAL A 65 -10.62 21.87 -8.40
N GLY A 66 -10.01 22.18 -7.25
CA GLY A 66 -10.67 22.09 -5.94
C GLY A 66 -10.72 20.67 -5.36
N GLY A 67 -10.14 19.68 -6.05
CA GLY A 67 -10.01 18.31 -5.57
C GLY A 67 -8.97 18.14 -4.48
N HIS A 68 -8.68 16.88 -4.14
CA HIS A 68 -7.80 16.53 -3.03
C HIS A 68 -6.86 15.38 -3.38
N LEU A 69 -5.60 15.50 -2.96
CA LEU A 69 -4.60 14.44 -3.01
C LEU A 69 -4.34 13.93 -1.58
N ILE A 70 -4.59 12.64 -1.37
CA ILE A 70 -4.22 11.92 -0.14
C ILE A 70 -2.94 11.13 -0.46
N LEU A 71 -1.83 11.51 0.16
CA LEU A 71 -0.49 11.03 -0.20
C LEU A 71 0.17 10.33 0.98
N CYS A 72 0.71 9.13 0.76
CA CYS A 72 1.58 8.49 1.75
C CYS A 72 2.90 9.27 1.85
N GLY A 73 3.13 9.99 2.93
CA GLY A 73 4.35 10.80 3.11
C GLY A 73 5.56 9.99 3.58
N ASP A 74 5.37 8.74 3.99
CA ASP A 74 6.46 7.81 4.30
C ASP A 74 7.04 7.14 3.04
N SER A 75 6.30 7.15 1.92
CA SER A 75 6.82 6.70 0.63
C SER A 75 7.65 7.80 -0.01
N ILE A 76 8.97 7.59 -0.10
CA ILE A 76 9.88 8.53 -0.74
C ILE A 76 9.44 8.80 -2.19
N GLY A 77 9.15 7.74 -2.96
CA GLY A 77 8.71 7.87 -4.34
C GLY A 77 7.43 8.70 -4.48
N ALA A 78 6.43 8.47 -3.62
CA ALA A 78 5.20 9.25 -3.61
C ALA A 78 5.44 10.71 -3.17
N TYR A 79 6.23 10.94 -2.12
CA TYR A 79 6.53 12.28 -1.61
C TYR A 79 7.27 13.15 -2.64
N THR A 80 8.21 12.56 -3.39
CA THR A 80 8.97 13.25 -4.46
C THR A 80 8.12 13.62 -5.69
N LEU A 81 6.85 13.15 -5.78
CA LEU A 81 5.92 13.67 -6.78
C LEU A 81 5.58 15.15 -6.55
N LEU A 82 5.76 15.64 -5.32
CA LEU A 82 5.51 17.03 -4.93
C LEU A 82 6.68 17.96 -5.26
N ASP A 83 7.84 17.43 -5.66
CA ASP A 83 8.97 18.26 -6.05
C ASP A 83 8.66 19.02 -7.35
N HIS A 84 8.50 20.34 -7.23
CA HIS A 84 8.28 21.24 -8.36
C HIS A 84 9.57 21.61 -9.12
N ARG A 85 10.66 20.87 -8.91
CA ARG A 85 11.89 21.11 -9.69
C ARG A 85 11.55 20.86 -11.15
N LYS A 86 11.48 21.96 -11.91
CA LYS A 86 11.20 21.95 -13.35
C LYS A 86 12.10 20.91 -14.02
N GLU A 87 11.51 20.01 -14.80
CA GLU A 87 12.22 19.25 -15.83
C GLU A 87 13.02 20.26 -16.67
N GLY A 88 14.33 20.36 -16.44
CA GLY A 88 15.19 21.25 -17.21
C GLY A 88 16.18 22.15 -16.47
N THR A 89 16.66 21.84 -15.26
CA THR A 89 17.99 22.33 -14.82
C THR A 89 18.58 21.42 -13.74
N LEU A 90 19.63 20.66 -14.08
CA LEU A 90 20.52 20.06 -13.08
C LEU A 90 21.29 21.23 -12.43
N SER A 91 20.91 21.58 -11.21
CA SER A 91 21.80 22.33 -10.32
C SER A 91 21.66 21.81 -8.89
N ASP A 92 22.83 21.62 -8.31
CA ASP A 92 23.19 21.01 -7.04
C ASP A 92 22.35 21.32 -5.79
N CYS A 93 22.53 20.39 -4.84
CA CYS A 93 22.48 20.49 -3.39
C CYS A 93 21.15 20.23 -2.64
N SER A 94 21.20 19.12 -1.89
CA SER A 94 21.10 19.05 -0.43
C SER A 94 20.51 20.27 0.30
N ASN A 95 19.54 19.96 1.19
CA ASN A 95 18.85 20.81 2.16
C ASN A 95 17.54 21.46 1.69
N CYS A 96 16.43 20.71 1.79
CA CYS A 96 15.09 21.30 1.95
C CYS A 96 14.23 20.43 2.89
N VAL A 97 14.43 20.55 4.20
CA VAL A 97 13.35 20.26 5.16
C VAL A 97 12.56 21.55 5.29
N GLN A 98 11.49 21.70 4.51
CA GLN A 98 10.58 22.83 4.65
C GLN A 98 9.54 22.51 5.73
N SER A 99 9.46 23.46 6.67
CA SER A 99 8.50 23.54 7.77
C SER A 99 7.05 23.48 7.28
N SER A 100 6.19 22.91 8.14
CA SER A 100 4.77 22.60 8.02
C SER A 100 3.87 23.81 7.69
N SER A 101 4.02 24.37 6.50
CA SER A 101 2.99 25.15 5.82
C SER A 101 2.22 24.22 4.90
N GLU A 102 0.88 24.32 4.89
CA GLU A 102 -0.01 23.41 4.18
C GLU A 102 0.49 23.18 2.75
N LEU A 103 0.87 21.94 2.43
CA LEU A 103 1.22 21.58 1.05
C LEU A 103 -0.03 21.80 0.20
N ARG A 104 0.04 22.77 -0.69
CA ARG A 104 -1.05 23.12 -1.60
C ARG A 104 -0.48 23.18 -3.01
N SER A 105 -1.09 22.41 -3.91
CA SER A 105 -0.97 22.65 -5.33
C SER A 105 -1.87 23.83 -5.69
N ASP A 106 -1.55 24.54 -6.77
CA ASP A 106 -2.41 25.62 -7.30
C ASP A 106 -3.83 25.14 -7.63
N SER A 107 -4.01 23.83 -7.85
CA SER A 107 -5.28 23.23 -8.29
C SER A 107 -5.98 22.34 -7.25
N TYR A 108 -5.28 21.78 -6.27
CA TYR A 108 -5.85 20.82 -5.32
C TYR A 108 -5.18 20.87 -3.95
N ARG A 109 -5.90 20.42 -2.93
CA ARG A 109 -5.40 20.29 -1.55
C ARG A 109 -4.60 19.01 -1.38
N ILE A 110 -3.62 19.00 -0.48
CA ILE A 110 -2.81 17.80 -0.18
C ILE A 110 -2.95 17.48 1.31
N THR A 111 -3.17 16.22 1.62
CA THR A 111 -3.11 15.68 2.98
C THR A 111 -2.16 14.48 2.98
N THR A 112 -1.17 14.52 3.88
CA THR A 112 -0.20 13.43 4.03
C THR A 112 -0.61 12.45 5.12
N TYR A 113 -0.29 11.18 4.92
CA TYR A 113 -0.47 10.14 5.93
C TYR A 113 0.74 9.20 6.03
N GLY A 114 0.93 8.57 7.18
CA GLY A 114 2.02 7.59 7.38
C GLY A 114 2.25 7.26 8.86
N ILE A 115 3.34 6.58 9.17
CA ILE A 115 3.85 6.35 10.53
C ILE A 115 4.59 7.58 11.06
N SER A 116 5.34 8.28 10.21
CA SER A 116 6.09 9.46 10.63
C SER A 116 5.15 10.54 11.20
N SER A 117 5.52 11.12 12.33
CA SER A 117 4.78 12.24 12.96
C SER A 117 4.84 13.54 12.16
N LEU A 118 5.66 13.58 11.10
CA LEU A 118 5.68 14.66 10.12
C LEU A 118 4.43 14.65 9.20
N ASN A 119 3.72 13.53 9.11
CA ASN A 119 2.48 13.43 8.36
C ASN A 119 1.31 14.08 9.10
N GLU A 120 0.38 14.66 8.34
CA GLU A 120 -0.83 15.26 8.90
C GLU A 120 -1.66 14.22 9.66
N TRP A 121 -1.88 13.04 9.08
CA TRP A 121 -2.44 11.89 9.77
C TRP A 121 -1.35 10.86 10.01
N HIS A 122 -1.20 10.40 11.26
CA HIS A 122 -0.25 9.34 11.52
C HIS A 122 -0.69 8.35 12.59
N ALA A 123 -0.05 7.17 12.55
CA ALA A 123 -0.18 6.15 13.57
C ALA A 123 1.01 6.23 14.53
N SER A 124 0.72 6.21 15.82
CA SER A 124 1.71 6.04 16.89
C SER A 124 1.39 4.81 17.73
N SER A 125 2.37 4.33 18.51
CA SER A 125 2.19 3.17 19.40
C SER A 125 1.63 1.93 18.69
N VAL A 126 2.12 1.64 17.47
CA VAL A 126 1.68 0.46 16.70
C VAL A 126 2.16 -0.81 17.40
N HIS A 127 1.25 -1.74 17.68
CA HIS A 127 1.58 -3.03 18.29
C HIS A 127 0.61 -4.14 17.84
N PRO A 128 1.04 -5.42 17.86
CA PRO A 128 0.14 -6.54 17.60
C PRO A 128 -0.98 -6.63 18.64
N ASN A 129 -2.17 -7.02 18.21
CA ASN A 129 -3.31 -7.25 19.10
C ASN A 129 -3.63 -8.74 19.26
N SER A 130 -4.53 -9.06 20.20
CA SER A 130 -4.91 -10.44 20.52
C SER A 130 -5.68 -11.17 19.40
N GLN A 131 -6.14 -10.44 18.39
CA GLN A 131 -6.84 -11.01 17.22
C GLN A 131 -5.88 -11.36 16.08
N GLY A 132 -4.57 -11.15 16.27
CA GLY A 132 -3.55 -11.38 15.25
C GLY A 132 -3.48 -10.27 14.20
N GLY A 133 -4.04 -9.09 14.52
CA GLY A 133 -3.95 -7.87 13.74
C GLY A 133 -3.08 -6.82 14.42
N SER A 134 -3.46 -5.54 14.32
CA SER A 134 -2.68 -4.44 14.87
C SER A 134 -3.55 -3.36 15.52
N ASP A 135 -3.11 -2.89 16.68
CA ASP A 135 -3.68 -1.75 17.38
C ASP A 135 -2.71 -0.56 17.28
N TYR A 136 -3.26 0.65 17.15
CA TYR A 136 -2.48 1.88 17.09
C TYR A 136 -3.28 3.10 17.57
N LYS A 137 -2.57 4.16 17.94
CA LYS A 137 -3.16 5.46 18.26
C LYS A 137 -3.13 6.34 17.01
N LEU A 138 -4.32 6.71 16.53
CA LEU A 138 -4.51 7.69 15.46
C LEU A 138 -4.19 9.08 15.98
N CYS A 139 -3.34 9.79 15.26
CA CYS A 139 -2.96 11.17 15.55
C CYS A 139 -3.24 12.07 14.35
N HIS A 140 -3.61 13.32 14.62
CA HIS A 140 -3.73 14.40 13.64
C HIS A 140 -2.81 15.54 14.05
N ARG A 141 -1.86 15.92 13.20
CA ARG A 141 -0.89 17.01 13.42
C ARG A 141 -0.17 16.92 14.78
N GLY A 142 0.21 15.70 15.19
CA GLY A 142 0.88 15.43 16.46
C GLY A 142 -0.05 15.18 17.64
N CYS A 143 -1.35 15.47 17.51
CA CYS A 143 -2.32 15.31 18.60
C CYS A 143 -3.03 13.95 18.51
N PRO A 144 -3.07 13.15 19.59
CA PRO A 144 -3.91 11.96 19.66
C PRO A 144 -5.38 12.24 19.41
N VAL A 145 -6.03 11.39 18.62
CA VAL A 145 -7.46 11.52 18.24
C VAL A 145 -8.28 10.32 18.71
N ALA A 146 -7.83 9.10 18.41
CA ALA A 146 -8.55 7.88 18.75
C ALA A 146 -7.61 6.66 18.79
N ASP A 147 -8.05 5.59 19.46
CA ASP A 147 -7.40 4.28 19.35
C ASP A 147 -8.11 3.47 18.25
N ILE A 148 -7.33 2.88 17.34
CA ILE A 148 -7.82 2.10 16.20
C ILE A 148 -7.31 0.66 16.33
N SER A 149 -8.17 -0.29 15.96
CA SER A 149 -7.89 -1.72 15.99
C SER A 149 -8.21 -2.33 14.62
N LEU A 150 -7.29 -3.13 14.10
CA LEU A 150 -7.41 -3.86 12.83
C LEU A 150 -7.34 -5.37 13.12
N GLN A 151 -8.08 -6.19 12.36
CA GLN A 151 -7.97 -7.66 12.43
C GLN A 151 -6.80 -8.20 11.61
N ILE A 152 -6.28 -7.39 10.68
CA ILE A 152 -5.21 -7.76 9.75
C ILE A 152 -3.86 -7.26 10.28
N PRO A 153 -2.79 -8.08 10.21
CA PRO A 153 -1.47 -7.72 10.70
C PRO A 153 -0.70 -6.82 9.73
N GLY A 154 0.41 -6.25 10.22
CA GLY A 154 1.39 -5.57 9.38
C GLY A 154 1.25 -4.05 9.39
N VAL A 155 2.39 -3.37 9.49
CA VAL A 155 2.48 -1.90 9.47
C VAL A 155 1.92 -1.33 8.16
N HIS A 156 2.10 -2.03 7.04
CA HIS A 156 1.53 -1.63 5.75
C HIS A 156 -0.01 -1.52 5.80
N ASN A 157 -0.69 -2.39 6.55
CA ASN A 157 -2.14 -2.31 6.72
C ASN A 157 -2.56 -1.17 7.65
N VAL A 158 -1.73 -0.81 8.64
CA VAL A 158 -1.91 0.41 9.44
C VAL A 158 -1.78 1.66 8.57
N VAL A 159 -0.80 1.70 7.67
CA VAL A 159 -0.64 2.81 6.72
C VAL A 159 -1.83 2.88 5.75
N ASN A 160 -2.29 1.75 5.23
CA ASN A 160 -3.48 1.71 4.37
C ASN A 160 -4.76 2.19 5.10
N SER A 161 -4.93 1.85 6.37
CA SER A 161 -6.10 2.32 7.14
C SER A 161 -6.05 3.83 7.39
N LEU A 162 -4.88 4.44 7.51
CA LEU A 162 -4.73 5.90 7.57
C LEU A 162 -5.17 6.57 6.27
N ALA A 163 -4.88 5.98 5.11
CA ALA A 163 -5.35 6.48 3.81
C ALA A 163 -6.88 6.52 3.76
N VAL A 164 -7.54 5.46 4.26
CA VAL A 164 -9.00 5.38 4.38
C VAL A 164 -9.54 6.46 5.32
N ILE A 165 -8.94 6.62 6.50
CA ILE A 165 -9.35 7.64 7.47
C ILE A 165 -9.24 9.05 6.88
N ALA A 166 -8.10 9.38 6.28
CA ALA A 166 -7.86 10.67 5.66
C ALA A 166 -8.89 10.94 4.54
N THR A 167 -9.14 9.94 3.68
CA THR A 167 -10.13 10.04 2.60
C THR A 167 -11.54 10.27 3.14
N MET A 168 -11.96 9.52 4.16
CA MET A 168 -13.29 9.65 4.76
C MET A 168 -13.49 11.02 5.40
N ILE A 169 -12.47 11.55 6.07
CA ILE A 169 -12.49 12.91 6.65
C ILE A 169 -12.56 13.96 5.56
N THR A 170 -11.83 13.80 4.46
CA THR A 170 -11.92 14.72 3.30
C THR A 170 -13.33 14.74 2.69
N ILE A 171 -14.00 13.59 2.58
CA ILE A 171 -15.35 13.52 1.99
C ILE A 171 -16.43 14.07 2.94
N PHE A 172 -16.33 13.80 4.24
CA PHE A 172 -17.45 14.01 5.18
C PHE A 172 -17.16 15.03 6.29
N GLY A 173 -15.95 15.57 6.37
CA GLY A 173 -15.51 16.46 7.46
C GLY A 173 -16.33 17.75 7.60
N ASP A 174 -16.88 18.27 6.50
CA ASP A 174 -17.71 19.47 6.50
C ASP A 174 -19.18 19.21 6.89
N HIS A 175 -19.60 17.94 6.89
CA HIS A 175 -21.01 17.54 7.05
C HIS A 175 -21.30 16.82 8.37
N ARG A 176 -20.27 16.34 9.08
CA ARG A 176 -20.40 15.65 10.37
C ARG A 176 -19.41 16.19 11.39
N LYS A 177 -19.72 15.99 12.68
CA LYS A 177 -18.70 16.15 13.71
C LYS A 177 -17.60 15.12 13.48
N ILE A 178 -16.35 15.58 13.44
CA ILE A 178 -15.18 14.74 13.14
C ILE A 178 -15.11 13.49 14.03
N TYR A 179 -15.48 13.60 15.31
CA TYR A 179 -15.49 12.47 16.25
C TYR A 179 -16.51 11.38 15.88
N GLU A 180 -17.73 11.75 15.47
CA GLU A 180 -18.75 10.79 15.05
C GLU A 180 -18.32 10.03 13.77
N LEU A 181 -17.66 10.72 12.85
CA LEU A 181 -17.10 10.11 11.65
C LEU A 181 -15.96 9.14 11.99
N ILE A 182 -15.07 9.51 12.90
CA ILE A 182 -13.95 8.66 13.33
C ILE A 182 -14.48 7.41 14.03
N ASP A 183 -15.50 7.52 14.87
CA ASP A 183 -16.13 6.36 15.51
C ASP A 183 -16.72 5.39 14.48
N LEU A 184 -17.39 5.91 13.45
CA LEU A 184 -17.93 5.09 12.37
C LEU A 184 -16.82 4.37 11.59
N VAL A 185 -15.76 5.10 11.21
CA VAL A 185 -14.63 4.50 10.46
C VAL A 185 -13.91 3.47 11.33
N ARG A 186 -13.71 3.73 12.62
CA ARG A 186 -13.13 2.79 13.58
C ARG A 186 -13.93 1.50 13.66
N PHE A 187 -15.26 1.59 13.72
CA PHE A 187 -16.13 0.41 13.70
C PHE A 187 -15.98 -0.41 12.42
N HIS A 188 -15.90 0.22 11.26
CA HIS A 188 -15.73 -0.52 10.00
C HIS A 188 -14.33 -1.14 9.86
N LEU A 189 -13.27 -0.41 10.24
CA LEU A 189 -11.90 -0.92 10.23
C LEU A 189 -11.73 -2.12 11.15
N SER A 190 -12.34 -2.10 12.35
CA SER A 190 -12.26 -3.23 13.29
C SER A 190 -13.04 -4.47 12.83
N ASN A 191 -13.91 -4.34 11.83
CA ASN A 191 -14.65 -5.44 11.22
C ASN A 191 -14.11 -5.86 9.85
N PHE A 192 -13.11 -5.16 9.30
CA PHE A 192 -12.51 -5.48 8.02
C PHE A 192 -11.61 -6.71 8.15
N ARG A 193 -11.96 -7.78 7.41
CA ARG A 193 -11.28 -9.09 7.47
C ARG A 193 -10.17 -9.26 6.42
N GLY A 194 -9.92 -8.23 5.61
CA GLY A 194 -9.04 -8.31 4.45
C GLY A 194 -9.80 -8.55 3.14
N VAL A 195 -9.01 -8.75 2.08
CA VAL A 195 -9.48 -9.10 0.74
C VAL A 195 -8.81 -10.40 0.31
N SER A 196 -9.38 -11.07 -0.70
CA SER A 196 -8.80 -12.30 -1.19
C SER A 196 -7.38 -12.09 -1.69
N ARG A 197 -6.51 -13.07 -1.44
CA ARG A 197 -5.08 -13.04 -1.79
C ARG A 197 -4.31 -11.86 -1.20
N ARG A 198 -4.73 -11.30 -0.06
CA ARG A 198 -3.93 -10.35 0.74
C ARG A 198 -3.89 -10.84 2.18
N PHE A 199 -2.85 -11.60 2.49
CA PHE A 199 -2.64 -12.32 3.73
C PHE A 199 -3.87 -13.15 4.14
N GLU A 200 -4.50 -13.80 3.16
CA GLU A 200 -5.76 -14.52 3.32
C GLU A 200 -5.51 -15.89 3.92
N MET A 201 -6.11 -16.19 5.09
CA MET A 201 -6.06 -17.53 5.66
C MET A 201 -6.95 -18.48 4.84
N ILE A 202 -6.33 -19.35 4.03
CA ILE A 202 -7.05 -20.29 3.16
C ILE A 202 -7.31 -21.64 3.83
N GLY A 203 -6.59 -21.99 4.90
CA GLY A 203 -6.87 -23.22 5.63
C GLY A 203 -5.85 -23.57 6.70
N THR A 204 -6.04 -24.75 7.28
CA THR A 204 -5.08 -25.36 8.21
C THR A 204 -5.01 -26.86 7.95
N ILE A 205 -3.80 -27.38 7.77
CA ILE A 205 -3.54 -28.79 7.50
C ILE A 205 -2.49 -29.29 8.50
N TYR A 206 -2.81 -30.33 9.27
CA TYR A 206 -1.92 -30.89 10.30
C TYR A 206 -1.27 -29.84 11.24
N GLY A 207 -2.02 -28.79 11.59
CA GLY A 207 -1.54 -27.69 12.45
C GLY A 207 -0.68 -26.63 11.74
N CYS A 208 -0.45 -26.76 10.44
CA CYS A 208 0.15 -25.73 9.60
C CYS A 208 -0.94 -24.78 9.08
N HIS A 209 -0.81 -23.48 9.37
CA HIS A 209 -1.69 -22.46 8.82
C HIS A 209 -1.22 -22.09 7.42
N ILE A 210 -2.15 -22.07 6.47
CA ILE A 210 -1.85 -21.77 5.07
C ILE A 210 -2.46 -20.42 4.73
N PHE A 211 -1.62 -19.53 4.22
CA PHE A 211 -2.00 -18.19 3.79
C PHE A 211 -1.72 -18.02 2.29
N ASP A 212 -2.60 -17.32 1.59
CA ASP A 212 -2.39 -16.85 0.21
C ASP A 212 -2.16 -15.33 0.19
N ASP A 213 -1.19 -14.90 -0.62
CA ASP A 213 -0.86 -13.50 -0.82
C ASP A 213 -0.47 -13.22 -2.27
N TYR A 214 -0.85 -12.03 -2.76
CA TYR A 214 -0.59 -11.54 -4.09
C TYR A 214 0.77 -10.85 -4.25
N ALA A 215 1.53 -10.69 -3.17
CA ALA A 215 2.84 -10.06 -3.16
C ALA A 215 3.74 -10.58 -4.29
N HIS A 216 4.11 -9.68 -5.18
CA HIS A 216 4.94 -9.96 -6.35
C HIS A 216 6.04 -8.92 -6.55
N HIS A 217 6.02 -7.82 -5.81
CA HIS A 217 7.14 -6.89 -5.66
C HIS A 217 7.96 -7.20 -4.39
N PRO A 218 9.30 -7.00 -4.36
CA PRO A 218 10.11 -7.23 -3.17
C PRO A 218 9.61 -6.50 -1.91
N THR A 219 9.11 -5.26 -2.05
CA THR A 219 8.54 -4.48 -0.94
C THR A 219 7.30 -5.17 -0.37
N GLU A 220 6.42 -5.69 -1.22
CA GLU A 220 5.22 -6.43 -0.79
C GLU A 220 5.60 -7.74 -0.10
N VAL A 221 6.56 -8.49 -0.68
CA VAL A 221 7.03 -9.77 -0.09
C VAL A 221 7.57 -9.52 1.32
N ARG A 222 8.42 -8.51 1.50
CA ARG A 222 8.94 -8.14 2.83
C ARG A 222 7.80 -7.77 3.78
N ALA A 223 6.84 -6.97 3.33
CA ALA A 223 5.71 -6.53 4.15
C ALA A 223 4.85 -7.70 4.65
N VAL A 224 4.64 -8.71 3.79
CA VAL A 224 3.91 -9.94 4.10
C VAL A 224 4.68 -10.81 5.10
N LEU A 225 5.98 -11.01 4.91
CA LEU A 225 6.79 -11.82 5.83
C LEU A 225 6.93 -11.17 7.20
N GLN A 226 7.07 -9.85 7.25
CA GLN A 226 7.03 -9.11 8.52
C GLN A 226 5.68 -9.26 9.23
N ALA A 227 4.56 -9.16 8.50
CA ALA A 227 3.23 -9.38 9.06
C ALA A 227 3.04 -10.83 9.55
N ALA A 228 3.56 -11.81 8.81
CA ALA A 228 3.56 -13.22 9.22
C ALA A 228 4.35 -13.44 10.51
N ARG A 229 5.56 -12.88 10.60
CA ARG A 229 6.40 -12.98 11.79
C ARG A 229 5.76 -12.30 13.00
N GLN A 230 5.13 -11.14 12.82
CA GLN A 230 4.38 -10.46 13.89
C GLN A 230 3.23 -11.31 14.41
N ARG A 231 2.48 -11.97 13.51
CA ARG A 231 1.35 -12.82 13.89
C ARG A 231 1.79 -14.16 14.48
N PHE A 232 2.91 -14.70 14.02
CA PHE A 232 3.45 -16.00 14.41
C PHE A 232 4.93 -15.90 14.83
N PRO A 233 5.24 -15.26 15.97
CA PRO A 233 6.61 -14.96 16.36
C PRO A 233 7.50 -16.20 16.57
N TYR A 234 6.89 -17.34 16.90
CA TYR A 234 7.60 -18.58 17.25
C TYR A 234 7.31 -19.75 16.30
N LYS A 235 6.70 -19.50 15.14
CA LYS A 235 6.44 -20.53 14.13
C LYS A 235 7.45 -20.42 12.99
N ASP A 236 7.80 -21.55 12.41
CA ASP A 236 8.58 -21.57 11.18
C ASP A 236 7.74 -21.03 10.02
N LEU A 237 8.33 -20.13 9.23
CA LEU A 237 7.75 -19.53 8.04
C LEU A 237 8.30 -20.24 6.80
N LEU A 238 7.47 -21.09 6.21
CA LEU A 238 7.70 -21.66 4.88
C LEU A 238 7.02 -20.80 3.83
N VAL A 239 7.81 -20.27 2.88
CA VAL A 239 7.32 -19.45 1.78
C VAL A 239 7.39 -20.25 0.48
N VAL A 240 6.26 -20.36 -0.21
CA VAL A 240 6.21 -20.86 -1.59
C VAL A 240 6.05 -19.65 -2.51
N PHE A 241 7.16 -19.21 -3.11
CA PHE A 241 7.20 -18.02 -3.95
C PHE A 241 7.11 -18.39 -5.43
N GLN A 242 6.14 -17.80 -6.14
CA GLN A 242 6.03 -17.88 -7.59
C GLN A 242 6.43 -16.54 -8.21
N PRO A 243 7.63 -16.41 -8.81
CA PRO A 243 8.03 -15.18 -9.47
C PRO A 243 7.08 -14.85 -10.63
N HIS A 244 6.64 -13.60 -10.72
CA HIS A 244 5.78 -13.13 -11.80
C HIS A 244 6.60 -12.40 -12.86
N THR A 245 6.61 -12.94 -14.08
CA THR A 245 7.43 -12.54 -15.25
C THR A 245 8.94 -12.74 -15.10
N TYR A 246 9.61 -12.99 -16.23
CA TYR A 246 11.06 -13.09 -16.28
C TYR A 246 11.75 -11.73 -16.13
N SER A 247 11.21 -10.70 -16.78
CA SER A 247 11.75 -9.34 -16.73
C SER A 247 11.83 -8.81 -15.30
N ARG A 248 10.74 -8.96 -14.51
CA ARG A 248 10.74 -8.55 -13.10
C ARG A 248 11.73 -9.34 -12.26
N LEU A 249 11.76 -10.67 -12.42
CA LEU A 249 12.68 -11.50 -11.65
C LEU A 249 14.14 -11.16 -11.97
N GLU A 250 14.47 -10.86 -13.22
CA GLU A 250 15.81 -10.45 -13.64
C GLU A 250 16.18 -9.08 -13.07
N ALA A 251 15.28 -8.10 -13.20
CA ALA A 251 15.50 -6.72 -12.76
C ALA A 251 15.65 -6.58 -11.24
N LEU A 252 14.88 -7.35 -10.46
CA LEU A 252 14.76 -7.21 -9.00
C LEU A 252 15.31 -8.41 -8.22
N LYS A 253 16.19 -9.21 -8.84
CA LYS A 253 16.65 -10.49 -8.30
C LYS A 253 17.26 -10.37 -6.89
N ASN A 254 18.09 -9.34 -6.68
CA ASN A 254 18.81 -9.16 -5.42
C ASN A 254 17.84 -8.72 -4.31
N GLU A 255 16.90 -7.86 -4.67
CA GLU A 255 15.85 -7.34 -3.81
C GLU A 255 14.90 -8.45 -3.37
N PHE A 256 14.53 -9.37 -4.28
CA PHE A 256 13.79 -10.58 -3.91
C PHE A 256 14.59 -11.48 -2.96
N ALA A 257 15.88 -11.69 -3.22
CA ALA A 257 16.71 -12.51 -2.34
C ALA A 257 16.77 -11.92 -0.92
N THR A 258 16.91 -10.60 -0.80
CA THR A 258 16.85 -9.90 0.49
C THR A 258 15.45 -9.93 1.12
N ALA A 259 14.38 -9.79 0.34
CA ALA A 259 13.03 -9.85 0.88
C ALA A 259 12.69 -11.26 1.40
N LEU A 260 13.05 -12.31 0.65
CA LEU A 260 12.76 -13.70 0.98
C LEU A 260 13.63 -14.25 2.12
N SER A 261 14.76 -13.61 2.45
CA SER A 261 15.61 -14.04 3.58
C SER A 261 14.96 -13.87 4.95
N ASP A 262 13.83 -13.17 5.05
CA ASP A 262 13.04 -13.05 6.28
C ASP A 262 12.27 -14.35 6.62
N ALA A 263 12.19 -15.30 5.68
CA ALA A 263 11.58 -16.61 5.86
C ALA A 263 12.57 -17.66 6.38
N ASP A 264 12.07 -18.65 7.11
CA ASP A 264 12.90 -19.76 7.60
C ASP A 264 13.20 -20.76 6.48
N GLN A 265 12.26 -20.94 5.55
CA GLN A 265 12.41 -21.78 4.37
C GLN A 265 11.72 -21.14 3.17
N VAL A 266 12.35 -21.26 2.00
CA VAL A 266 11.83 -20.71 0.74
C VAL A 266 11.85 -21.79 -0.34
N VAL A 267 10.70 -22.01 -0.95
CA VAL A 267 10.54 -22.80 -2.18
C VAL A 267 10.20 -21.84 -3.30
N VAL A 268 11.11 -21.71 -4.27
CA VAL A 268 10.86 -20.91 -5.47
C VAL A 268 10.34 -21.80 -6.58
N THR A 269 9.16 -21.49 -7.10
CA THR A 269 8.52 -22.25 -8.18
C THR A 269 8.96 -21.74 -9.57
N LYS A 270 8.46 -22.37 -10.63
CA LYS A 270 8.67 -21.87 -12.00
C LYS A 270 8.06 -20.48 -12.15
N VAL A 271 8.77 -19.61 -12.87
CA VAL A 271 8.29 -18.27 -13.21
C VAL A 271 6.94 -18.35 -13.91
N GLN A 272 5.98 -17.59 -13.42
CA GLN A 272 4.70 -17.41 -14.08
C GLN A 272 4.90 -16.51 -15.29
N VAL A 273 4.76 -17.11 -16.47
CA VAL A 273 4.61 -16.37 -17.73
C VAL A 273 3.12 -16.11 -17.89
N SER A 274 2.74 -14.86 -18.14
CA SER A 274 1.35 -14.43 -18.38
C SER A 274 0.55 -15.50 -19.13
N GLY A 275 -0.47 -16.08 -18.46
CA GLY A 275 -1.49 -16.93 -19.09
C GLY A 275 -1.69 -18.36 -18.57
N ARG A 276 -0.74 -19.04 -17.91
CA ARG A 276 -0.99 -20.42 -17.40
C ARG A 276 -0.20 -20.78 -16.13
N ILE A 277 -0.93 -21.21 -15.09
CA ILE A 277 -0.35 -21.92 -13.94
C ILE A 277 0.17 -23.28 -14.46
N ILE A 278 1.49 -23.49 -14.44
CA ILE A 278 2.10 -24.81 -14.60
C ILE A 278 2.68 -25.20 -13.24
N LEU A 279 1.90 -25.92 -12.43
CA LEU A 279 2.43 -26.63 -11.27
C LEU A 279 3.20 -27.85 -11.80
N SER A 280 4.51 -27.71 -11.92
CA SER A 280 5.43 -28.82 -12.12
C SER A 280 6.17 -29.00 -10.81
N PHE A 281 5.80 -30.03 -10.03
CA PHE A 281 6.61 -30.48 -8.90
C PHE A 281 8.01 -30.83 -9.43
N CYS A 282 9.01 -30.02 -9.06
CA CYS A 282 10.40 -30.33 -9.34
C CYS A 282 11.01 -30.86 -8.03
N ASN A 283 11.08 -32.19 -7.92
CA ASN A 283 11.97 -32.83 -6.96
C ASN A 283 13.41 -32.52 -7.38
N THR A 284 14.19 -31.88 -6.52
CA THR A 284 15.67 -31.94 -6.54
C THR A 284 16.17 -31.47 -5.18
N TYR A 285 16.52 -32.40 -4.29
CA TYR A 285 17.84 -33.01 -4.02
C TYR A 285 18.62 -32.30 -2.93
N SER A 286 18.82 -33.04 -1.84
CA SER A 286 19.79 -32.78 -0.78
C SER A 286 21.21 -32.70 -1.33
N TYR A 287 21.98 -31.75 -0.82
CA TYR A 287 23.33 -31.97 -0.29
C TYR A 287 23.54 -31.04 0.90
#